data_AF-A0A1I4UW89-F1
#
_entry.id   AF-A0A1I4UW89-F1
#
_cell.length_a   1.000
_cell.length_b   1.000
_cell.length_c   1.000
_cell.angle_alpha   90.00
_cell.angle_beta   90.00
_cell.angle_gamma   90.00
#
_symmetry.space_group_name_H-M   'P 1'
#
loop_
_entity.id
_entity.type
_entity.pdbx_description
1 polymer ?
#
loop_
_entity_poly.entity_id
_entity_poly.type
_entity_poly.pdbx_seq_one_letter_code
_entity_poly.pdbx_strand_id
1 'polypeptide(L)'
;MAITERLADTRLKRRGSNMKKSRVSLIAASALATALLASSPQAFAGNHGKDYNGKGDMTELCEQFREGKGKFSPENRKARMEERRAEADKRHAAMADRLELTGEQRKVWDEIRQERREKHEQRAARWQEKMAERCAAKQE
;
A
#
# COMPACT_ATOMS: atom_id res chain seq x y z
N MET A 1 -58.16 -6.17 25.52
CA MET A 1 -56.85 -5.50 25.30
C MET A 1 -55.68 -6.46 25.50
N ALA A 2 -55.63 -7.61 24.81
CA ALA A 2 -54.60 -8.65 25.03
C ALA A 2 -53.74 -8.98 23.79
N ILE A 3 -54.10 -8.43 22.62
CA ILE A 3 -53.44 -8.73 21.34
C ILE A 3 -52.22 -7.82 21.12
N THR A 4 -52.26 -6.59 21.63
CA THR A 4 -51.20 -5.60 21.46
C THR A 4 -49.94 -5.91 22.27
N GLU A 5 -50.07 -6.52 23.45
CA GLU A 5 -48.94 -6.88 24.30
C GLU A 5 -48.11 -8.04 23.73
N ARG A 6 -48.76 -9.07 23.18
CA ARG A 6 -48.06 -10.19 22.51
C ARG A 6 -47.28 -9.75 21.26
N LEU A 7 -47.73 -8.72 20.56
CA LEU A 7 -47.03 -8.19 19.38
C LEU A 7 -45.79 -7.35 19.75
N ALA A 8 -45.82 -6.63 20.89
CA ALA A 8 -44.67 -5.90 21.39
C ALA A 8 -43.55 -6.86 21.85
N ASP A 9 -43.93 -7.94 22.52
CA ASP A 9 -43.00 -8.92 23.08
C ASP A 9 -42.26 -9.72 21.99
N THR A 10 -42.98 -10.10 20.92
CA THR A 10 -42.37 -10.75 19.75
C THR A 10 -41.47 -9.84 18.90
N ARG A 11 -41.67 -8.51 18.95
CA ARG A 11 -40.78 -7.51 18.32
C ARG A 11 -39.49 -7.32 19.10
N LEU A 12 -39.57 -7.23 20.43
CA LEU A 12 -38.40 -7.11 21.32
C LEU A 12 -37.50 -8.35 21.22
N LYS A 13 -38.10 -9.55 21.23
CA LYS A 13 -37.37 -10.82 21.08
C LYS A 13 -36.66 -10.95 19.72
N ARG A 14 -37.28 -10.46 18.63
CA ARG A 14 -36.66 -10.38 17.30
C ARG A 14 -35.51 -9.37 17.21
N ARG A 15 -35.65 -8.18 17.81
CA ARG A 15 -34.55 -7.18 17.89
C ARG A 15 -33.35 -7.70 18.69
N GLY A 16 -33.58 -8.37 19.83
CA GLY A 16 -32.51 -8.97 20.62
C GLY A 16 -31.74 -10.08 19.91
N SER A 17 -32.42 -10.88 19.08
CA SER A 17 -31.79 -11.93 18.25
C SER A 17 -30.90 -11.35 17.15
N ASN A 18 -31.36 -10.31 16.44
CA ASN A 18 -30.58 -9.66 15.38
C ASN A 18 -29.35 -8.89 15.91
N MET A 19 -29.45 -8.30 17.10
CA MET A 19 -28.31 -7.65 17.75
C MET A 19 -27.22 -8.64 18.18
N LYS A 20 -27.60 -9.88 18.56
CA LYS A 20 -26.63 -10.96 18.82
C LYS A 20 -25.98 -11.47 17.54
N LYS A 21 -26.74 -11.62 16.45
CA LYS A 21 -26.21 -12.04 15.13
C LYS A 21 -25.22 -11.04 14.52
N SER A 22 -25.51 -9.74 14.60
CA SER A 22 -24.59 -8.69 14.12
C SER A 22 -23.29 -8.62 14.93
N ARG A 23 -23.34 -8.82 16.25
CA ARG A 23 -22.15 -8.90 17.11
C ARG A 23 -21.30 -10.13 16.81
N VAL A 24 -21.92 -11.29 16.56
CA VAL A 24 -21.20 -12.52 16.16
C VAL A 24 -20.53 -12.35 14.79
N SER A 25 -21.20 -11.68 13.84
CA SER A 25 -20.61 -11.37 12.52
C SER A 25 -19.40 -10.43 12.61
N LEU A 26 -19.48 -9.38 13.43
CA LEU A 26 -18.37 -8.45 13.68
C LEU A 26 -17.16 -9.13 14.34
N ILE A 27 -17.39 -10.05 15.28
CA ILE A 27 -16.33 -10.82 15.95
C ILE A 27 -15.69 -11.84 14.99
N ALA A 28 -16.48 -12.46 14.10
CA ALA A 28 -15.96 -13.39 13.11
C ALA A 28 -15.08 -12.69 12.05
N ALA A 29 -15.46 -11.48 11.63
CA ALA A 29 -14.67 -10.68 10.68
C ALA A 29 -13.32 -10.23 11.26
N SER A 30 -13.29 -9.82 12.55
CA SER A 30 -12.04 -9.42 13.20
C SER A 30 -11.09 -10.60 13.45
N ALA A 31 -11.61 -11.79 13.73
CA ALA A 31 -10.81 -13.01 13.90
C ALA A 31 -10.13 -13.49 12.60
N LEU A 32 -10.76 -13.28 11.45
CA LEU A 32 -10.16 -13.63 10.15
C LEU A 32 -9.00 -12.69 9.77
N ALA A 33 -9.09 -11.41 10.13
CA ALA A 33 -8.04 -10.43 9.85
C ALA A 33 -6.74 -10.74 10.61
N THR A 34 -6.83 -11.14 11.89
CA THR A 34 -5.65 -11.51 12.70
C THR A 34 -4.99 -12.80 12.23
N ALA A 35 -5.75 -13.80 11.77
CA ALA A 35 -5.20 -15.06 11.25
C ALA A 35 -4.39 -14.86 9.95
N LEU A 36 -4.85 -13.97 9.06
CA LEU A 36 -4.12 -13.64 7.83
C LEU A 36 -2.83 -12.86 8.14
N LEU A 37 -2.86 -11.94 9.11
CA LEU A 37 -1.67 -11.17 9.50
C LEU A 37 -0.62 -12.03 10.23
N ALA A 38 -1.03 -13.01 11.04
CA ALA A 38 -0.14 -13.87 11.82
C ALA A 38 0.66 -14.88 10.97
N SER A 39 0.15 -15.27 9.79
CA SER A 39 0.80 -16.22 8.88
C SER A 39 1.68 -15.56 7.80
N SER A 40 1.70 -14.23 7.75
CA SER A 40 2.34 -13.45 6.69
C SER A 40 3.84 -13.09 6.85
N PRO A 41 4.54 -13.28 7.98
CA PRO A 41 5.95 -12.85 8.03
C PRO A 41 6.93 -13.81 7.33
N GLN A 42 6.71 -15.13 7.36
CA GLN A 42 7.72 -16.10 6.89
C GLN A 42 7.82 -16.20 5.37
N ALA A 43 6.76 -15.85 4.63
CA ALA A 43 6.74 -15.96 3.16
C ALA A 43 7.53 -14.84 2.45
N PHE A 44 7.79 -13.71 3.12
CA PHE A 44 8.52 -12.57 2.54
C PHE A 44 10.00 -12.51 2.93
N ALA A 45 10.44 -13.33 3.90
CA ALA A 45 11.81 -13.29 4.42
C ALA A 45 12.85 -14.06 3.57
N GLY A 46 12.39 -14.87 2.60
CA GLY A 46 13.23 -15.88 1.94
C GLY A 46 13.94 -15.47 0.64
N ASN A 47 13.86 -14.21 0.19
CA ASN A 47 14.43 -13.86 -1.12
C ASN A 47 15.11 -12.49 -1.13
N HIS A 48 16.07 -12.29 -0.24
CA HIS A 48 17.13 -11.29 -0.48
C HIS A 48 18.10 -11.87 -1.52
N GLY A 49 17.68 -11.81 -2.78
CA GLY A 49 18.52 -12.17 -3.92
C GLY A 49 19.72 -11.25 -4.00
N LYS A 50 20.91 -11.86 -3.97
CA LYS A 50 22.25 -11.34 -4.31
C LYS A 50 22.55 -9.92 -3.83
N ASP A 51 23.57 -9.81 -2.98
CA ASP A 51 24.29 -8.57 -2.73
C ASP A 51 24.57 -7.84 -4.05
N TYR A 52 23.75 -6.85 -4.38
CA TYR A 52 24.06 -5.88 -5.42
C TYR A 52 25.16 -4.96 -4.86
N ASN A 53 26.35 -5.52 -4.68
CA ASN A 53 27.59 -4.79 -4.47
C ASN A 53 28.06 -4.19 -5.80
N GLY A 54 27.19 -3.41 -6.44
CA GLY A 54 27.63 -2.36 -7.33
C GLY A 54 27.72 -1.10 -6.49
N LYS A 55 28.84 -0.88 -5.79
CA LYS A 55 29.17 0.48 -5.34
C LYS A 55 29.38 1.29 -6.62
N GLY A 56 28.30 1.80 -7.20
CA GLY A 56 28.39 2.74 -8.31
C GLY A 56 29.34 3.85 -7.90
N ASP A 57 30.23 4.25 -8.80
CA ASP A 57 31.20 5.29 -8.51
C ASP A 57 30.45 6.55 -8.04
N MET A 58 30.61 6.88 -6.76
CA MET A 58 29.94 8.04 -6.17
C MET A 58 30.39 9.35 -6.81
N THR A 59 31.58 9.37 -7.40
CA THR A 59 32.13 10.51 -8.14
C THR A 59 31.31 10.76 -9.39
N GLU A 60 31.18 9.74 -10.24
CA GLU A 60 30.33 9.75 -11.44
C GLU A 60 28.86 10.06 -11.07
N LEU A 61 28.37 9.51 -9.96
CA LEU A 61 27.02 9.76 -9.48
C LEU A 61 26.77 11.23 -9.12
N CYS A 62 27.76 11.87 -8.48
CA CYS A 62 27.69 13.27 -8.08
C CYS A 62 27.86 14.22 -9.25
N GLU A 63 28.68 13.86 -10.24
CA GLU A 63 28.77 14.56 -11.52
C GLU A 63 27.44 14.52 -12.26
N GLN A 64 26.86 13.33 -12.44
CA GLN A 64 25.54 13.18 -13.07
C GLN A 64 24.43 13.91 -12.30
N PHE A 65 24.49 13.94 -10.97
CA PHE A 65 23.52 14.66 -10.14
C PHE A 65 23.63 16.17 -10.36
N ARG A 66 24.85 16.72 -10.32
CA ARG A 66 25.13 18.15 -10.51
C ARG A 66 24.77 18.62 -11.92
N GLU A 67 25.11 17.82 -12.93
CA GLU A 67 24.86 18.14 -14.33
C GLU A 67 23.43 17.81 -14.78
N GLY A 68 22.63 17.15 -13.93
CA GLY A 68 21.29 16.70 -14.28
C GLY A 68 21.28 15.70 -15.45
N LYS A 69 22.28 14.83 -15.54
CA LYS A 69 22.46 13.86 -16.62
C LYS A 69 22.12 12.43 -16.17
N GLY A 70 22.10 11.50 -17.13
CA GLY A 70 21.86 10.08 -16.87
C GLY A 70 20.52 9.83 -16.18
N LYS A 71 20.56 9.27 -14.97
CA LYS A 71 19.37 8.94 -14.18
C LYS A 71 18.67 10.16 -13.55
N PHE A 72 19.34 11.32 -13.50
CA PHE A 72 18.81 12.56 -12.94
C PHE A 72 18.24 13.50 -14.00
N SER A 73 18.39 13.16 -15.29
CA SER A 73 17.83 13.93 -16.40
C SER A 73 16.30 14.05 -16.29
N PRO A 74 15.73 15.28 -16.41
CA PRO A 74 14.29 15.50 -16.35
C PRO A 74 13.52 14.71 -17.40
N GLU A 75 14.05 14.62 -18.63
CA GLU A 75 13.42 13.91 -19.74
C GLU A 75 13.41 12.40 -19.49
N ASN A 76 14.56 11.83 -19.11
CA ASN A 76 14.64 10.42 -18.74
C ASN A 76 13.76 10.08 -17.52
N ARG A 77 13.62 11.02 -16.59
CA ARG A 77 12.78 10.85 -15.40
C ARG A 77 11.31 10.85 -15.77
N LYS A 78 10.83 11.80 -16.59
CA LYS A 78 9.43 11.88 -17.01
C LYS A 78 9.02 10.62 -17.78
N ALA A 79 9.78 10.26 -18.82
CA ALA A 79 9.49 9.09 -19.65
C ALA A 79 9.42 7.80 -18.81
N ARG A 80 10.40 7.58 -17.93
CA ARG A 80 10.42 6.41 -17.04
C ARG A 80 9.27 6.40 -16.03
N MET A 81 8.87 7.57 -15.52
CA MET A 81 7.79 7.68 -14.54
C MET A 81 6.42 7.43 -15.18
N GLU A 82 6.19 7.90 -16.40
CA GLU A 82 4.94 7.71 -17.11
C GLU A 82 4.69 6.23 -17.46
N GLU A 83 5.69 5.58 -18.06
CA GLU A 83 5.63 4.14 -18.38
C GLU A 83 5.34 3.30 -17.13
N ARG A 84 6.09 3.54 -16.04
CA ARG A 84 5.91 2.82 -14.78
C ARG A 84 4.56 3.08 -14.13
N ARG A 85 4.03 4.31 -14.23
CA ARG A 85 2.70 4.65 -13.69
C ARG A 85 1.63 3.88 -14.43
N ALA A 86 1.65 3.91 -15.75
CA ALA A 86 0.67 3.20 -16.58
C ALA A 86 0.72 1.67 -16.34
N GLU A 87 1.91 1.08 -16.22
CA GLU A 87 2.04 -0.35 -15.91
C GLU A 87 1.52 -0.65 -14.49
N ALA A 88 1.88 0.18 -13.51
CA ALA A 88 1.39 0.03 -12.15
C ALA A 88 -0.14 0.20 -12.07
N ASP A 89 -0.75 1.06 -12.90
CA ASP A 89 -2.20 1.24 -13.00
C ASP A 89 -2.87 -0.03 -13.50
N LYS A 90 -2.36 -0.59 -14.59
CA LYS A 90 -2.84 -1.85 -15.15
C LYS A 90 -2.73 -2.99 -14.15
N ARG A 91 -1.58 -3.14 -13.48
CA ARG A 91 -1.36 -4.19 -12.48
C ARG A 91 -2.30 -4.05 -11.27
N HIS A 92 -2.53 -2.83 -10.79
CA HIS A 92 -3.41 -2.57 -9.66
C HIS A 92 -4.87 -2.92 -9.96
N ALA A 93 -5.36 -2.51 -11.13
CA ALA A 93 -6.71 -2.84 -11.59
C ALA A 93 -6.88 -4.35 -11.83
N ALA A 94 -5.94 -4.97 -12.55
CA ALA A 94 -5.97 -6.42 -12.81
C ALA A 94 -5.94 -7.25 -11.51
N MET A 95 -5.25 -6.77 -10.47
CA MET A 95 -5.27 -7.42 -9.16
C MET A 95 -6.64 -7.30 -8.49
N ALA A 96 -7.28 -6.13 -8.57
CA ALA A 96 -8.63 -5.93 -8.04
C ALA A 96 -9.65 -6.85 -8.73
N ASP A 97 -9.51 -7.05 -10.04
CA ASP A 97 -10.35 -7.97 -10.81
C ASP A 97 -10.08 -9.42 -10.44
N ARG A 98 -8.80 -9.83 -10.38
CA ARG A 98 -8.40 -11.19 -9.98
C ARG A 98 -8.85 -11.56 -8.57
N LEU A 99 -8.88 -10.60 -7.66
CA LEU A 99 -9.35 -10.78 -6.29
C LEU A 99 -10.87 -10.62 -6.16
N GLU A 100 -11.57 -10.36 -7.28
CA GLU A 100 -13.02 -10.16 -7.34
C GLU A 100 -13.51 -9.11 -6.34
N LEU A 101 -12.73 -8.02 -6.17
CA LEU A 101 -13.03 -7.00 -5.16
C LEU A 101 -14.34 -6.28 -5.50
N THR A 102 -15.21 -6.18 -4.48
CA THR A 102 -16.43 -5.36 -4.53
C THR A 102 -16.11 -3.87 -4.62
N GLY A 103 -17.11 -3.05 -4.97
CA GLY A 103 -16.93 -1.59 -5.09
C GLY A 103 -16.35 -0.93 -3.83
N GLU A 104 -16.81 -1.32 -2.65
CA GLU A 104 -16.29 -0.77 -1.38
C GLU A 104 -14.86 -1.26 -1.08
N GLN A 105 -14.55 -2.52 -1.38
CA GLN A 105 -13.19 -3.05 -1.25
C GLN A 105 -12.21 -2.40 -2.23
N ARG A 106 -12.68 -2.03 -3.43
CA ARG A 106 -11.88 -1.29 -4.43
C ARG A 106 -11.53 0.12 -3.95
N LYS A 107 -12.43 0.80 -3.22
CA LYS A 107 -12.10 2.09 -2.59
C LYS A 107 -10.93 1.95 -1.62
N VAL A 108 -10.98 0.96 -0.73
CA VAL A 108 -9.88 0.68 0.21
C VAL A 108 -8.61 0.27 -0.54
N TRP A 109 -8.72 -0.50 -1.61
CA TRP A 109 -7.60 -0.88 -2.47
C TRP A 109 -6.93 0.35 -3.11
N ASP A 110 -7.72 1.33 -3.56
CA ASP A 110 -7.22 2.59 -4.12
C ASP A 110 -6.59 3.50 -3.07
N GLU A 111 -7.12 3.54 -1.85
CA GLU A 111 -6.53 4.24 -0.70
C GLU A 111 -5.15 3.68 -0.35
N ILE A 112 -5.02 2.35 -0.25
CA ILE A 112 -3.72 1.67 -0.01
C ILE A 112 -2.71 2.07 -1.09
N ARG A 113 -3.18 2.21 -2.34
CA ARG A 113 -2.32 2.61 -3.44
C ARG A 113 -1.89 4.08 -3.33
N GLN A 114 -2.80 4.98 -2.98
CA GLN A 114 -2.47 6.37 -2.73
C GLN A 114 -1.41 6.50 -1.64
N GLU A 115 -1.60 5.83 -0.51
CA GLU A 115 -0.64 5.82 0.60
C GLU A 115 0.75 5.31 0.15
N ARG A 116 0.79 4.25 -0.67
CA ARG A 116 2.05 3.73 -1.23
C ARG A 116 2.74 4.74 -2.15
N ARG A 117 1.99 5.51 -2.95
CA ARG A 117 2.55 6.57 -3.81
C ARG A 117 3.16 7.68 -2.96
N GLU A 118 2.45 8.16 -1.96
CA GLU A 118 2.95 9.19 -1.05
C GLU A 118 4.22 8.74 -0.33
N LYS A 119 4.24 7.51 0.21
CA LYS A 119 5.44 6.93 0.83
C LYS A 119 6.61 6.83 -0.14
N HIS A 120 6.35 6.48 -1.40
CA HIS A 120 7.38 6.43 -2.43
C HIS A 120 7.95 7.82 -2.74
N GLU A 121 7.09 8.84 -2.85
CA GLU A 121 7.51 10.23 -3.08
C GLU A 121 8.35 10.76 -1.92
N GLN A 122 7.94 10.51 -0.67
CA GLN A 122 8.73 10.87 0.50
C GLN A 122 10.10 10.16 0.53
N ARG A 123 10.16 8.88 0.16
CA ARG A 123 11.44 8.15 0.04
C ARG A 123 12.33 8.73 -1.05
N ALA A 124 11.74 9.12 -2.19
CA ALA A 124 12.47 9.74 -3.28
C ALA A 124 13.04 11.11 -2.88
N ALA A 125 12.25 11.94 -2.17
CA ALA A 125 12.71 13.23 -1.63
C ALA A 125 13.88 13.06 -0.65
N ARG A 126 13.71 12.19 0.36
CA ARG A 126 14.79 11.87 1.33
C ARG A 126 16.04 11.32 0.66
N TRP A 127 15.88 10.55 -0.42
CA TRP A 127 17.02 10.04 -1.18
C TRP A 127 17.75 11.17 -1.94
N GLN A 128 17.03 12.13 -2.50
CA GLN A 128 17.64 13.30 -3.15
C GLN A 128 18.40 14.18 -2.15
N GLU A 129 17.84 14.43 -0.96
CA GLU A 129 18.52 15.18 0.12
C GLU A 129 19.83 14.51 0.52
N LYS A 130 19.81 13.22 0.84
CA LYS A 130 21.02 12.45 1.18
C LYS A 130 22.04 12.40 0.05
N MET A 131 21.58 12.41 -1.20
CA MET A 131 22.46 12.51 -2.35
C MET A 131 23.15 13.87 -2.42
N ALA A 132 22.42 14.96 -2.19
CA ALA A 132 22.98 16.30 -2.13
C ALA A 132 24.03 16.43 -1.02
N GLU A 133 23.72 15.97 0.20
CA GLU A 133 24.66 15.95 1.33
C GLU A 133 25.95 15.18 1.02
N ARG A 134 25.82 13.97 0.46
CA ARG A 134 26.98 13.12 0.10
C ARG A 134 27.85 13.76 -0.98
N CYS A 135 27.25 14.44 -1.94
CA CYS A 135 27.97 15.13 -3.00
C CYS A 135 28.60 16.44 -2.54
N ALA A 136 28.06 17.09 -1.50
CA ALA A 136 28.68 18.25 -0.86
C ALA A 136 29.89 17.82 -0.01
N ALA A 137 29.75 16.78 0.82
CA ALA A 137 30.83 16.26 1.67
C ALA A 137 32.02 15.64 0.92
N LYS A 138 31.89 15.44 -0.40
CA LYS A 138 32.95 14.95 -1.30
C LYS A 138 33.74 16.08 -1.99
N GLN A 139 33.30 17.33 -1.83
CA GLN A 139 33.93 18.52 -2.42
C GLN A 139 34.87 19.24 -1.44
N GLU A 140 34.86 18.86 -0.16
CA GLU A 140 35.89 19.19 0.85
C GLU A 140 36.98 18.11 0.87
#